data_AF-A0A2E4SUE7-F1
#
_entry.id   AF-A0A2E4SUE7-F1
#
_cell.length_a   1.000
_cell.length_b   1.000
_cell.length_c   1.000
_cell.angle_alpha   90.00
_cell.angle_beta   90.00
_cell.angle_gamma   90.00
#
_symmetry.space_group_name_H-M   'P 1'
#
loop_
_entity.id
_entity.type
_entity.pdbx_description
1 polymer ?
#
loop_
_entity_poly.entity_id
_entity_poly.type
_entity_poly.pdbx_seq_one_letter_code
_entity_poly.pdbx_strand_id
1 'polypeptide(L)'
;MSITYLFQIIIGFIGLVCIAIPFSQNTSLINYRHIIAAIFLQIFLAFALLKIPFIVQIFAYLSEGVTALQAATQEGAQFVFGYLSNSSASPFETSGTGN
;
A
#
# COMPACT_ATOMS: atom_id res chain seq x y z
N MET A 1 13.76 -17.50 8.98
CA MET A 1 13.41 -16.18 9.55
C MET A 1 14.08 -16.11 10.92
N SER A 2 15.00 -15.17 11.17
CA SER A 2 15.65 -15.05 12.47
C SER A 2 14.64 -14.58 13.53
N ILE A 3 14.77 -15.07 14.77
CA ILE A 3 13.89 -14.70 15.89
C ILE A 3 13.81 -13.18 16.10
N THR A 4 14.89 -12.46 15.77
CA THR A 4 14.98 -10.99 15.86
C THR A 4 13.92 -10.28 15.03
N TYR A 5 13.57 -10.80 13.84
CA TYR A 5 12.53 -10.19 12.99
C TYR A 5 11.15 -10.32 13.62
N LEU A 6 10.88 -11.45 14.29
CA LEU A 6 9.60 -11.64 14.97
C LEU A 6 9.42 -10.63 16.10
N PHE A 7 10.49 -10.39 16.88
CA PHE A 7 10.50 -9.36 17.91
C PHE A 7 10.29 -7.95 17.34
N GLN A 8 10.97 -7.61 16.24
CA GLN A 8 10.80 -6.31 15.58
C GLN A 8 9.36 -6.08 15.11
N ILE A 9 8.71 -7.09 14.53
CA ILE A 9 7.32 -7.00 14.07
C ILE A 9 6.38 -6.78 15.26
N ILE A 10 6.54 -7.55 16.35
CA ILE A 10 5.70 -7.43 17.54
C ILE A 10 5.88 -6.06 18.21
N ILE A 11 7.13 -5.63 18.37
CA ILE A 11 7.46 -4.30 18.95
C ILE A 11 6.92 -3.17 18.07
N GLY A 12 7.08 -3.27 16.74
CA GLY A 12 6.54 -2.29 15.81
C GLY A 12 5.01 -2.20 15.87
N PHE A 13 4.34 -3.35 15.89
CA PHE A 13 2.88 -3.42 15.99
C PHE A 13 2.36 -2.79 17.28
N ILE A 14 2.90 -3.21 18.43
CA ILE A 14 2.51 -2.69 19.75
C ILE A 14 2.88 -1.19 19.87
N GLY A 15 4.07 -0.81 19.41
CA GLY A 15 4.56 0.56 19.44
C GLY A 15 3.65 1.52 18.68
N LEU A 16 3.18 1.15 17.48
CA LEU A 16 2.24 1.95 16.70
C LEU A 16 0.88 2.10 17.40
N VAL A 17 0.36 1.04 18.01
CA VAL A 17 -0.88 1.12 18.80
C VAL A 17 -0.69 2.02 20.02
N CYS A 18 0.46 1.94 20.70
CA CYS A 18 0.78 2.80 21.84
C CYS A 18 0.92 4.27 21.45
N ILE A 19 1.52 4.59 20.30
CA ILE A 19 1.67 5.96 19.80
C ILE A 19 0.31 6.58 19.46
N ALA A 20 -0.69 5.79 19.09
CA ALA A 20 -2.04 6.30 18.84
C ALA A 20 -2.75 6.81 20.13
N ILE A 21 -2.35 6.34 21.31
CA ILE A 21 -2.95 6.71 22.59
C ILE A 21 -2.79 8.22 22.90
N PRO A 22 -1.58 8.83 22.89
CA PRO A 22 -1.42 10.26 23.15
C PRO A 22 -2.07 11.16 22.09
N PHE A 23 -2.32 10.65 20.88
CA PHE A 23 -3.06 11.38 19.84
C PHE A 23 -4.58 11.38 20.06
N SER A 24 -5.08 10.61 21.03
CA SER A 24 -6.51 10.56 21.34
C SER A 24 -6.93 11.77 22.17
N GLN A 25 -8.04 12.40 21.77
CA GLN A 25 -8.63 13.54 22.47
C GLN A 25 -9.09 13.23 23.90
N ASN A 26 -9.43 11.97 24.20
CA ASN A 26 -9.85 11.54 25.54
C ASN A 26 -9.34 10.12 25.82
N THR A 27 -8.11 10.01 26.31
CA THR A 27 -7.45 8.74 26.63
C THR A 27 -8.21 7.90 27.68
N SER A 28 -8.98 8.55 28.56
CA SER A 28 -9.80 7.90 29.59
C SER A 28 -11.10 7.28 29.06
N LEU A 29 -11.61 7.75 27.91
CA LEU A 29 -12.82 7.20 27.26
C LEU A 29 -12.49 6.13 26.21
N ILE A 30 -11.21 5.79 26.05
CA ILE A 30 -10.78 4.76 25.11
C ILE A 30 -11.36 3.42 25.55
N ASN A 31 -12.27 2.89 24.74
CA ASN A 31 -12.88 1.62 24.99
C ASN A 31 -12.01 0.49 24.43
N TYR A 32 -11.17 -0.10 25.29
CA TYR A 32 -10.22 -1.15 24.92
C TYR A 32 -10.85 -2.36 24.22
N ARG A 33 -12.14 -2.63 24.42
CA ARG A 33 -12.87 -3.69 23.70
C ARG A 33 -12.90 -3.44 22.19
N HIS A 34 -13.04 -2.20 21.77
CA HIS A 34 -13.06 -1.83 20.35
C HIS A 34 -11.66 -1.93 19.73
N ILE A 35 -10.61 -1.58 20.48
CA ILE A 35 -9.22 -1.73 20.03
C ILE A 35 -8.91 -3.21 19.80
N ILE A 36 -9.25 -4.07 20.75
CA ILE A 36 -9.04 -5.53 20.62
C ILE A 36 -9.84 -6.08 19.44
N ALA A 37 -11.11 -5.67 19.29
CA ALA A 37 -11.94 -6.07 18.16
C ALA A 37 -11.34 -5.62 16.81
N ALA A 38 -10.79 -4.41 16.74
CA ALA A 38 -10.13 -3.89 15.54
C ALA A 38 -8.83 -4.64 15.23
N ILE A 39 -8.00 -4.95 16.24
CA ILE A 39 -6.78 -5.77 16.07
C ILE A 39 -7.14 -7.16 15.56
N PHE A 40 -8.15 -7.79 16.16
CA PHE A 40 -8.61 -9.11 15.73
C PHE A 40 -9.13 -9.07 14.29
N LEU A 41 -9.96 -8.09 13.96
CA LEU A 41 -10.47 -7.86 12.61
C LEU A 41 -9.34 -7.65 11.61
N GLN A 42 -8.31 -6.86 11.97
CA GLN A 42 -7.15 -6.60 11.13
C GLN A 42 -6.35 -7.88 10.83
N ILE A 43 -6.07 -8.70 11.85
CA ILE A 43 -5.37 -9.98 11.66
C ILE A 43 -6.23 -10.93 10.82
N PHE A 44 -7.53 -10.99 11.10
CA PHE A 44 -8.48 -11.82 10.35
C PHE A 44 -8.54 -11.42 8.88
N LEU A 45 -8.68 -10.12 8.58
CA LEU A 45 -8.67 -9.61 7.21
C LEU A 45 -7.32 -9.85 6.52
N ALA A 46 -6.20 -9.58 7.19
CA ALA A 46 -4.88 -9.84 6.62
C ALA A 46 -4.72 -11.32 6.24
N PHE A 47 -5.15 -12.23 7.12
CA PHE A 47 -5.16 -13.66 6.80
C PHE A 47 -6.10 -13.98 5.64
N ALA A 48 -7.33 -13.45 5.67
CA ALA A 48 -8.31 -13.67 4.61
C ALA A 48 -7.79 -13.21 3.24
N LEU A 49 -7.25 -12.01 3.16
CA LEU A 49 -6.75 -11.42 1.92
C LEU A 49 -5.45 -12.07 1.41
N LEU A 50 -4.59 -12.59 2.28
CA LEU A 50 -3.28 -13.13 1.89
C LEU A 50 -3.21 -14.65 1.78
N LYS A 51 -4.07 -15.39 2.48
CA LYS A 51 -4.01 -16.86 2.58
C LYS A 51 -5.17 -17.57 1.91
N ILE A 52 -6.32 -16.93 1.73
CA ILE A 52 -7.48 -17.57 1.10
C ILE A 52 -7.30 -17.48 -0.42
N PRO A 53 -7.09 -18.60 -1.13
CA PRO A 53 -6.73 -18.60 -2.55
C PRO A 53 -7.80 -17.95 -3.43
N PHE A 54 -9.08 -18.15 -3.10
CA PHE A 54 -10.20 -17.51 -3.79
C PHE A 54 -10.13 -15.98 -3.75
N ILE A 55 -9.81 -15.41 -2.58
CA ILE A 55 -9.74 -13.96 -2.40
C ILE A 55 -8.52 -13.39 -3.12
N VAL A 56 -7.36 -14.04 -2.98
CA VAL A 56 -6.13 -13.65 -3.69
C VAL A 56 -6.36 -13.62 -5.20
N GLN A 57 -7.08 -14.60 -5.75
CA GLN A 57 -7.38 -14.66 -7.17
C GLN A 57 -8.28 -13.50 -7.63
N ILE A 58 -9.29 -13.10 -6.85
CA ILE A 58 -10.11 -11.92 -7.15
C ILE A 58 -9.25 -10.66 -7.18
N PHE A 59 -8.35 -10.49 -6.20
CA PHE A 59 -7.43 -9.35 -6.17
C PHE A 59 -6.45 -9.37 -7.34
N ALA A 60 -6.05 -10.54 -7.82
CA ALA A 60 -5.23 -10.66 -9.04
C ALA A 60 -5.98 -10.13 -10.27
N TYR A 61 -7.25 -10.49 -10.45
CA TYR A 61 -8.07 -9.94 -11.55
C TYR A 61 -8.30 -8.42 -11.40
N LEU A 62 -8.50 -7.93 -10.18
CA LEU A 62 -8.63 -6.50 -9.94
C LEU A 62 -7.31 -5.77 -10.28
N SER A 63 -6.17 -6.35 -9.91
CA SER A 63 -4.86 -5.81 -10.26
C SER A 63 -4.66 -5.72 -11.78
N GLU A 64 -5.04 -6.76 -12.52
CA GLU A 64 -5.00 -6.75 -13.98
C GLU A 64 -5.92 -5.66 -14.57
N GLY A 65 -7.11 -5.49 -14.00
CA GLY A 65 -8.02 -4.41 -14.38
C GLY A 65 -7.42 -3.02 -14.15
N VAL A 66 -6.77 -2.79 -13.01
CA VAL A 66 -6.06 -1.53 -12.73
C VAL A 66 -4.90 -1.32 -13.72
N THR A 67 -4.14 -2.37 -14.04
CA THR A 67 -3.08 -2.30 -15.05
C THR A 67 -3.63 -1.96 -16.44
N ALA A 68 -4.78 -2.50 -16.82
CA ALA A 68 -5.43 -2.15 -18.09
C ALA A 68 -5.87 -0.68 -18.13
N LEU A 69 -6.43 -0.16 -17.03
CA LEU A 69 -6.80 1.25 -16.91
C LEU A 69 -5.57 2.16 -16.94
N GLN A 70 -4.47 1.75 -16.30
CA GLN A 70 -3.20 2.46 -16.34
C GLN A 70 -2.64 2.52 -17.76
N ALA A 71 -2.65 1.40 -18.50
CA ALA A 71 -2.22 1.34 -19.88
C ALA A 71 -3.05 2.25 -20.79
N ALA A 72 -4.38 2.21 -20.67
CA ALA A 72 -5.26 3.11 -21.42
C ALA A 72 -4.99 4.59 -21.11
N THR A 73 -4.71 4.91 -19.84
CA THR A 73 -4.33 6.27 -19.42
C THR A 73 -3.00 6.70 -20.02
N GLN A 74 -2.02 5.79 -20.07
CA GLN A 74 -0.70 6.03 -20.67
C GLN A 74 -0.82 6.32 -22.17
N GLU A 75 -1.62 5.54 -22.89
CA GLU A 75 -1.90 5.76 -24.32
C GLU A 75 -2.61 7.10 -24.55
N GLY A 76 -3.59 7.44 -23.70
CA GLY A 76 -4.25 8.74 -23.75
C GLY A 76 -3.29 9.91 -23.50
N ALA A 77 -2.41 9.78 -22.51
CA ALA A 77 -1.37 10.77 -22.23
C ALA A 77 -0.39 10.90 -23.39
N GLN A 78 -0.03 9.79 -24.05
CA GLN A 78 0.82 9.79 -25.25
C GLN A 78 0.13 10.44 -26.44
N PHE A 79 -1.17 10.26 -26.61
CA PHE A 79 -1.92 10.97 -27.64
C PHE A 79 -1.91 12.50 -27.43
N VAL A 80 -2.10 12.96 -26.19
CA VAL A 80 -2.20 14.40 -25.89
C VAL A 80 -0.83 15.07 -25.81
N PHE A 81 0.14 14.42 -25.18
CA PHE A 81 1.45 15.02 -24.85
C PHE A 81 2.63 14.40 -25.59
N GLY A 82 2.40 13.40 -26.44
CA GLY A 82 3.45 12.76 -27.24
C GLY A 82 4.56 12.16 -26.38
N TYR A 83 5.81 12.39 -26.77
CA TYR A 83 7.01 11.89 -26.09
C TYR A 83 7.19 12.42 -24.66
N LEU A 84 6.50 13.50 -24.25
CA LEU A 84 6.57 14.01 -22.88
C LEU A 84 5.87 13.09 -21.87
N SER A 85 4.91 12.28 -22.33
CA SER A 85 4.20 11.30 -21.50
C SER A 85 5.03 10.04 -21.22
N ASN A 86 6.10 9.80 -22.01
CA ASN A 86 6.92 8.61 -21.95
C ASN A 86 8.40 8.97 -22.16
N SER A 87 9.16 9.04 -21.06
CA SER A 87 10.58 9.40 -21.07
C SER A 87 11.46 8.49 -21.90
N SER A 88 11.00 7.29 -22.29
CA SER A 88 11.75 6.35 -23.12
C SER A 88 11.69 6.66 -24.62
N ALA A 89 10.87 7.62 -25.06
CA ALA A 89 10.66 7.95 -26.47
C ALA A 89 11.05 9.39 -26.84
N SER A 90 11.93 10.04 -26.06
CA SER A 90 12.43 11.38 -26.42
C SER A 90 13.23 11.31 -27.72
N PRO A 91 12.85 12.07 -28.77
CA PRO A 91 13.63 12.15 -30.00
C PRO A 91 14.91 13.00 -29.82
N PHE A 92 15.12 13.56 -28.63
CA PHE A 92 16.28 14.37 -28.28
C PHE A 92 17.20 13.59 -27.34
N GLU A 93 18.50 13.59 -27.63
CA GLU A 93 19.51 13.12 -26.68
C GLU A 93 19.45 13.95 -25.41
N THR A 94 19.44 13.29 -24.24
CA THR A 94 19.56 13.95 -22.96
C THR A 94 21.00 14.44 -22.81
N SER A 95 21.31 15.61 -23.36
CA SER A 95 22.58 16.29 -23.16
C SER A 95 22.69 16.65 -21.68
N GLY A 96 23.35 15.80 -20.90
CA GLY A 96 23.64 15.98 -19.48
C GLY A 96 24.67 17.09 -19.22
N THR A 97 24.47 18.27 -19.80
CA THR A 97 25.25 19.48 -19.54
C THR A 97 24.29 20.58 -19.13
N GLY A 98 23.61 20.35 -18.00
CA GLY A 98 22.93 21.36 -17.22
C GLY A 98 23.54 21.34 -15.82
N ASN A 99 24.31 22.38 -15.55
CA ASN A 99 24.98 22.84 -14.32
C ASN A 99 24.61 22.12 -13.01
#